data_AF-A0A059A8U2-F1
#
_entry.id   AF-A0A059A8U2-F1
#
_cell.length_a   1.000
_cell.length_b   1.000
_cell.length_c   1.000
_cell.angle_alpha   90.00
_cell.angle_beta   90.00
_cell.angle_gamma   90.00
#
_symmetry.space_group_name_H-M   'P 1'
#
loop_
_entity.id
_entity.type
_entity.pdbx_description
1 polymer ?
#
loop_
_entity_poly.entity_id
_entity_poly.type
_entity_poly.pdbx_seq_one_letter_code
_entity_poly.pdbx_strand_id
1 'polypeptide(L)'
;MELFQASGLTCLLIPTAFFVTFVLLLLRASGRRGRRLPPGNLGLPVIGETLQLIAAYKTENPEPFIDDRVRRFGAVFATHVFGEPTVFSADPETNRFILQNEGKLFECSYPRSLCNLLGKHSLLLMKGSLHKRMHSLTMSFGNSSIIRDHLLVDIDRLIRLNLESWSDRVLLMEEAKKITFELTLKQLMSFDPCDWTESLRKEYVLVIEGFFSVPLPIFSTTYRRAIKARTKVAEALSLVVRQRRKQCEAGARKKDMLGALLDGGGGSGFSDEQIVDFLVALLVAGYETTSTIMTLAVKFLTETPRALAQLKV
;
A
#
# COMPACT_ATOMS: atom_id res chain seq x y z
N MET A 1 30.24 57.49 6.48
CA MET A 1 30.73 56.19 6.94
C MET A 1 29.69 55.53 7.86
N GLU A 2 28.41 55.52 7.46
CA GLU A 2 27.29 55.01 8.29
C GLU A 2 26.37 54.01 7.56
N LEU A 3 26.56 53.79 6.25
CA LEU A 3 25.72 52.89 5.45
C LEU A 3 26.14 51.41 5.50
N PHE A 4 27.30 51.08 6.11
CA PHE A 4 27.82 49.70 6.18
C PHE A 4 27.54 48.97 7.48
N GLN A 5 27.03 49.64 8.52
CA GLN A 5 26.67 49.00 9.79
C GLN A 5 25.23 48.45 9.80
N ALA A 6 24.35 48.94 8.93
CA ALA A 6 22.94 48.52 8.90
C ALA A 6 22.69 47.17 8.20
N SER A 7 23.59 46.72 7.31
CA SER A 7 23.46 45.46 6.55
C SER A 7 23.91 44.22 7.33
N GLY A 8 24.83 44.38 8.30
CA GLY A 8 25.27 43.28 9.16
C GLY A 8 24.22 42.86 10.20
N LEU A 9 23.47 43.83 10.75
CA LEU A 9 22.42 43.54 11.73
C LEU A 9 21.21 42.85 11.11
N THR A 10 20.78 43.23 9.90
CA THR A 10 19.64 42.60 9.22
C THR A 10 19.92 41.15 8.81
N CYS A 11 21.17 40.81 8.48
CA CYS A 11 21.58 39.45 8.12
C CYS A 11 21.57 38.46 9.30
N LEU A 12 21.75 38.94 10.54
CA LEU A 12 21.69 38.11 11.75
C LEU A 12 20.28 38.03 12.37
N LEU A 13 19.44 39.03 12.12
CA LEU A 13 18.07 39.08 12.65
C LEU A 13 17.12 38.05 12.01
N ILE A 14 17.30 37.74 10.72
CA ILE A 14 16.45 36.77 10.02
C ILE A 14 16.69 35.33 10.52
N PRO A 15 17.92 34.80 10.60
CA PRO A 15 18.15 33.46 11.11
C PRO A 15 17.85 33.34 12.61
N THR A 16 18.07 34.39 13.41
CA THR A 16 17.68 34.39 14.83
C THR A 16 16.16 34.44 15.00
N ALA A 17 15.43 35.21 14.20
CA ALA A 17 13.97 35.19 14.19
C ALA A 17 13.38 33.85 13.74
N PHE A 18 13.99 33.20 12.75
CA PHE A 18 13.63 31.84 12.33
C PHE A 18 13.93 30.82 13.43
N PHE A 19 15.10 30.91 14.08
CA PHE A 19 15.47 30.02 15.18
C PHE A 19 14.56 30.22 16.40
N VAL A 20 14.25 31.46 16.77
CA VAL A 20 13.34 31.79 17.87
C VAL A 20 11.93 31.35 17.53
N THR A 21 11.46 31.54 16.31
CA THR A 21 10.12 31.08 15.88
C THR A 21 10.05 29.55 15.84
N PHE A 22 11.12 28.88 15.38
CA PHE A 22 11.26 27.43 15.41
C PHE A 22 11.26 26.89 16.84
N VAL A 23 12.02 27.50 17.74
CA VAL A 23 12.04 27.16 19.17
C VAL A 23 10.70 27.45 19.84
N LEU A 24 10.02 28.56 19.52
CA LEU A 24 8.69 28.88 20.04
C LEU A 24 7.61 27.92 19.50
N LEU A 25 7.74 27.45 18.26
CA LEU A 25 6.86 26.40 17.71
C LEU A 25 7.12 25.05 18.37
N LEU A 26 8.38 24.70 18.67
CA LEU A 26 8.73 23.51 19.46
C LEU A 26 8.21 23.59 20.90
N LEU A 27 8.32 24.76 21.54
CA LEU A 27 7.81 25.00 22.88
C LEU A 27 6.27 25.00 22.90
N ARG A 28 5.59 25.54 21.87
CA ARG A 28 4.13 25.41 21.70
C ARG A 28 3.69 23.96 21.44
N ALA A 29 4.50 23.16 20.74
CA ALA A 29 4.27 21.73 20.61
C ALA A 29 4.42 21.00 21.97
N SER A 30 5.31 21.46 22.84
CA SER A 30 5.45 20.94 24.22
C SER A 30 4.31 21.35 25.18
N GLY A 31 3.52 22.37 24.80
CA GLY A 31 2.47 22.99 25.62
C GLY A 31 1.12 22.28 25.62
N ARG A 32 0.96 21.08 25.02
CA ARG A 32 -0.28 20.28 25.12
C ARG A 32 -0.41 19.57 26.48
N ARG A 33 -0.27 20.31 27.58
CA ARG A 33 -0.61 19.83 28.93
C ARG A 33 -2.12 19.96 29.12
N GLY A 34 -2.81 18.81 29.11
CA GLY A 34 -4.25 18.74 29.36
C GLY A 34 -4.89 17.39 28.99
N ARG A 35 -4.18 16.52 28.26
CA ARG A 35 -4.62 15.15 27.97
C ARG A 35 -3.52 14.18 28.38
N ARG A 36 -3.85 13.15 29.16
CA ARG A 36 -2.94 12.05 29.50
C ARG A 36 -2.67 11.25 28.22
N LEU A 37 -1.64 11.64 27.46
CA LEU A 37 -1.16 10.85 26.34
C LEU A 37 -0.44 9.60 26.87
N PRO A 38 -0.43 8.49 26.11
CA PRO A 38 0.40 7.35 26.42
C PRO A 38 1.88 7.76 26.59
N PRO A 39 2.66 7.04 27.42
CA PRO A 39 4.11 7.24 27.51
C PRO A 39 4.76 7.01 26.14
N GLY A 40 5.91 7.61 25.88
CA GLY A 40 6.63 7.36 24.63
C GLY A 40 7.64 8.44 24.23
N ASN A 41 8.18 8.31 23.02
CA ASN A 41 9.22 9.18 22.49
C ASN A 41 8.82 9.72 21.11
N LEU A 42 8.70 11.04 20.98
CA LEU A 42 8.38 11.69 19.70
C LEU A 42 9.58 11.82 18.76
N GLY A 43 10.79 11.43 19.18
CA GLY A 43 11.97 11.45 18.31
C GLY A 43 12.39 12.86 17.86
N LEU A 44 12.95 12.95 16.65
CA LEU A 44 13.45 14.20 16.08
C LEU A 44 12.29 15.15 15.69
N PRO A 45 12.48 16.48 15.71
CA PRO A 45 11.49 17.41 15.17
C PRO A 45 11.09 17.06 13.74
N VAL A 46 9.79 17.10 13.44
CA VAL A 46 9.18 16.87 12.11
C VAL A 46 9.27 15.43 11.57
N ILE A 47 10.42 14.76 11.72
CA ILE A 47 10.64 13.41 11.18
C ILE A 47 10.32 12.33 12.22
N GLY A 48 10.47 12.64 13.50
CA GLY A 48 10.28 11.70 14.60
C GLY A 48 11.20 10.49 14.50
N GLU A 49 10.60 9.30 14.56
CA GLU A 49 11.28 8.00 14.47
C GLU A 49 11.12 7.36 13.07
N THR A 50 10.59 8.09 12.09
CA THR A 50 10.24 7.57 10.75
C THR A 50 11.42 6.90 10.04
N LEU A 51 12.62 7.49 10.08
CA LEU A 51 13.78 6.91 9.41
C LEU A 51 14.25 5.61 10.06
N GLN A 52 14.14 5.52 11.40
CA GLN A 52 14.47 4.31 12.14
C GLN A 52 13.45 3.20 11.83
N LEU A 53 12.15 3.56 11.77
CA LEU A 53 11.09 2.65 11.35
C LEU A 53 11.36 2.12 9.94
N ILE A 54 11.56 3.00 8.96
CA ILE A 54 11.84 2.61 7.57
C ILE A 54 13.11 1.75 7.48
N ALA A 55 14.16 2.07 8.25
CA ALA A 55 15.38 1.27 8.28
C ALA A 55 15.13 -0.12 8.88
N ALA A 56 14.36 -0.24 9.96
CA ALA A 56 14.01 -1.51 10.58
C ALA A 56 13.24 -2.41 9.61
N TYR A 57 12.26 -1.88 8.87
CA TYR A 57 11.51 -2.64 7.85
C TYR A 57 12.32 -3.02 6.60
N LYS A 58 13.58 -2.61 6.51
CA LYS A 58 14.52 -3.02 5.46
C LYS A 58 15.51 -4.10 5.94
N THR A 59 15.44 -4.53 7.20
CA THR A 59 16.24 -5.64 7.71
C THR A 59 15.48 -6.96 7.64
N GLU A 60 16.17 -8.08 7.87
CA GLU A 60 15.55 -9.41 7.95
C GLU A 60 14.63 -9.57 9.18
N ASN A 61 14.80 -8.74 10.21
CA ASN A 61 14.02 -8.78 11.43
C ASN A 61 13.66 -7.34 11.89
N PRO A 62 12.46 -6.84 11.54
CA PRO A 62 12.01 -5.50 11.94
C PRO A 62 11.47 -5.43 13.38
N GLU A 63 11.12 -6.57 13.99
CA GLU A 63 10.45 -6.65 15.30
C GLU A 63 11.17 -5.90 16.44
N PRO A 64 12.52 -5.89 16.54
CA PRO A 64 13.22 -5.20 17.62
C PRO A 64 12.88 -3.71 17.74
N PHE A 65 12.50 -3.05 16.64
CA PHE A 65 12.10 -1.65 16.68
C PHE A 65 10.84 -1.44 17.53
N ILE A 66 9.84 -2.31 17.39
CA ILE A 66 8.61 -2.24 18.18
C ILE A 66 8.82 -2.85 19.56
N ASP A 67 9.53 -3.97 19.67
CA ASP A 67 9.77 -4.67 20.94
C ASP A 67 10.49 -3.80 21.98
N ASP A 68 11.49 -3.00 21.58
CA ASP A 68 12.16 -2.07 22.49
C ASP A 68 11.18 -1.05 23.07
N ARG A 69 10.28 -0.52 22.23
CA ARG A 69 9.30 0.50 22.63
C ARG A 69 8.22 -0.09 23.53
N VAL A 70 7.74 -1.29 23.21
CA VAL A 70 6.79 -2.02 24.07
C VAL A 70 7.42 -2.30 25.43
N ARG A 71 8.69 -2.74 25.48
CA ARG A 71 9.40 -2.99 26.74
C ARG A 71 9.56 -1.74 27.59
N ARG A 72 9.82 -0.59 26.97
CA ARG A 72 10.11 0.68 27.66
C ARG A 72 8.87 1.49 28.04
N PHE A 73 7.83 1.44 27.22
CA PHE A 73 6.67 2.33 27.33
C PHE A 73 5.35 1.57 27.52
N GLY A 74 5.34 0.24 27.37
CA GLY A 74 4.13 -0.58 27.42
C GLY A 74 3.51 -0.80 26.04
N ALA A 75 2.47 -1.64 25.99
CA ALA A 75 1.84 -2.07 24.74
C ALA A 75 1.15 -0.93 23.96
N VAL A 76 0.82 0.19 24.61
CA VAL A 76 0.29 1.40 23.98
C VAL A 76 1.20 2.56 24.29
N PHE A 77 1.81 3.17 23.26
CA PHE A 77 2.80 4.23 23.44
C PHE A 77 2.69 5.33 22.38
N ALA A 78 3.22 6.52 22.71
CA ALA A 78 3.29 7.65 21.79
C ALA A 78 4.61 7.66 21.00
N THR A 79 4.54 7.93 19.71
CA THR A 79 5.68 8.13 18.82
C THR A 79 5.36 9.22 17.81
N HIS A 80 6.28 9.50 16.89
CA HIS A 80 6.06 10.38 15.76
C HIS A 80 6.61 9.71 14.51
N VAL A 81 5.72 9.32 13.59
CA VAL A 81 6.08 8.59 12.37
C VAL A 81 5.31 9.16 11.18
N PHE A 82 5.94 9.14 10.01
CA PHE A 82 5.37 9.64 8.75
C PHE A 82 4.89 11.10 8.80
N GLY A 83 5.52 11.93 9.63
CA GLY A 83 5.21 13.35 9.76
C GLY A 83 4.10 13.67 10.77
N GLU A 84 3.57 12.67 11.47
CA GLU A 84 2.43 12.85 12.39
C GLU A 84 2.71 12.26 13.79
N PRO A 85 2.30 12.94 14.87
CA PRO A 85 2.23 12.33 16.21
C PRO A 85 1.28 11.13 16.19
N THR A 86 1.77 9.97 16.62
CA THR A 86 1.10 8.69 16.45
C THR A 86 1.01 7.96 17.80
N VAL A 87 -0.13 7.36 18.10
CA VAL A 87 -0.25 6.37 19.18
C VAL A 87 -0.13 4.99 18.54
N PHE A 88 0.90 4.24 18.93
CA PHE A 88 1.10 2.87 18.49
C PHE A 88 0.47 1.90 19.50
N SER A 89 -0.19 0.85 19.00
CA SER A 89 -0.85 -0.16 19.82
C SER A 89 -0.43 -1.57 19.40
N ALA A 90 0.31 -2.23 20.29
CA ALA A 90 0.54 -3.67 20.30
C ALA A 90 -0.49 -4.42 21.18
N ASP A 91 -1.49 -3.71 21.71
CA ASP A 91 -2.51 -4.26 22.61
C ASP A 91 -3.73 -4.80 21.81
N PRO A 92 -4.08 -6.10 21.94
CA PRO A 92 -5.18 -6.70 21.17
C PRO A 92 -6.55 -6.08 21.44
N GLU A 93 -6.83 -5.69 22.70
CA GLU A 93 -8.14 -5.11 23.06
C GLU A 93 -8.30 -3.71 22.45
N THR A 94 -7.25 -2.88 22.54
CA THR A 94 -7.18 -1.57 21.89
C THR A 94 -7.32 -1.71 20.37
N ASN A 95 -6.63 -2.68 19.76
CA ASN A 95 -6.72 -2.92 18.32
C ASN A 95 -8.13 -3.35 17.90
N ARG A 96 -8.79 -4.21 18.67
CA ARG A 96 -10.19 -4.59 18.44
C ARG A 96 -11.12 -3.39 18.56
N PHE A 97 -10.95 -2.55 19.57
CA PHE A 97 -11.74 -1.34 19.77
C PHE A 97 -11.60 -0.37 18.59
N ILE A 98 -10.37 -0.16 18.09
CA ILE A 98 -10.11 0.69 16.92
C ILE A 98 -10.85 0.14 15.69
N LEU A 99 -10.66 -1.14 15.36
CA LEU A 99 -11.25 -1.76 14.18
C LEU A 99 -12.79 -1.79 14.22
N GLN A 100 -13.40 -1.98 15.40
CA GLN A 100 -14.87 -1.97 15.56
C GLN A 100 -15.49 -0.57 15.47
N ASN A 101 -14.69 0.49 15.60
CA ASN A 101 -15.13 1.88 15.59
C ASN A 101 -14.64 2.68 14.36
N GLU A 102 -14.22 1.97 13.30
CA GLU A 102 -13.92 2.57 11.99
C GLU A 102 -15.14 3.32 11.43
N GLY A 103 -14.92 4.54 10.96
CA GLY A 103 -15.96 5.45 10.47
C GLY A 103 -16.79 6.13 11.57
N LYS A 104 -16.49 5.89 12.86
CA LYS A 104 -17.16 6.53 14.01
C LYS A 104 -16.19 7.33 14.87
N LEU A 105 -15.17 6.65 15.41
CA LEU A 105 -14.14 7.24 16.27
C LEU A 105 -12.78 7.27 15.58
N PHE A 106 -12.56 6.34 14.67
CA PHE A 106 -11.33 6.22 13.88
C PHE A 106 -11.66 6.30 12.40
N GLU A 107 -10.67 6.71 11.61
CA GLU A 107 -10.71 6.60 10.17
C GLU A 107 -9.41 6.03 9.64
N CYS A 108 -9.54 5.24 8.58
CA CYS A 108 -8.45 4.80 7.74
C CYS A 108 -7.60 6.01 7.28
N SER A 109 -6.33 6.02 7.69
CA SER A 109 -5.37 7.07 7.34
C SER A 109 -3.99 6.46 7.13
N TYR A 110 -3.49 6.56 5.91
CA TYR A 110 -2.22 5.98 5.49
C TYR A 110 -1.17 7.05 5.15
N PRO A 111 0.13 6.69 5.18
CA PRO A 111 1.19 7.60 4.78
C PRO A 111 0.98 8.17 3.38
N ARG A 112 1.31 9.45 3.18
CA ARG A 112 1.13 10.14 1.89
C ARG A 112 1.80 9.44 0.72
N SER A 113 2.95 8.79 0.97
CA SER A 113 3.66 7.98 -0.03
C SER A 113 2.78 6.88 -0.60
N LEU A 114 2.10 6.13 0.25
CA LEU A 114 1.15 5.08 -0.15
C LEU A 114 -0.05 5.69 -0.88
N CYS A 115 -0.66 6.74 -0.30
CA CYS A 115 -1.85 7.37 -0.86
C CYS A 115 -1.63 7.89 -2.29
N ASN A 116 -0.50 8.56 -2.52
CA ASN A 116 -0.15 9.11 -3.84
C ASN A 116 0.08 8.02 -4.89
N LEU A 117 0.66 6.89 -4.48
CA LEU A 117 0.99 5.79 -5.39
C LEU A 117 -0.24 4.92 -5.72
N LEU A 118 -1.14 4.70 -4.76
CA LEU A 118 -2.40 3.99 -5.01
C LEU A 118 -3.41 4.83 -5.80
N GLY A 119 -3.37 6.15 -5.65
CA GLY A 119 -4.31 7.06 -6.30
C GLY A 119 -5.52 7.39 -5.42
N LYS A 120 -6.09 8.58 -5.65
CA LYS A 120 -7.19 9.18 -4.86
C LYS A 120 -8.49 8.37 -4.92
N HIS A 121 -8.67 7.54 -5.95
CA HIS A 121 -9.82 6.65 -6.09
C HIS A 121 -9.48 5.18 -5.82
N SER A 122 -8.40 4.91 -5.09
CA SER A 122 -8.14 3.56 -4.57
C SER A 122 -9.18 3.19 -3.51
N LEU A 123 -9.53 1.91 -3.43
CA LEU A 123 -10.47 1.41 -2.43
C LEU A 123 -10.05 1.77 -1.00
N LEU A 124 -8.74 1.84 -0.75
CA LEU A 124 -8.16 2.20 0.55
C LEU A 124 -8.46 3.64 0.99
N LEU A 125 -8.61 4.57 0.04
CA LEU A 125 -8.80 6.00 0.30
C LEU A 125 -10.23 6.48 0.09
N MET A 126 -11.05 5.68 -0.60
CA MET A 126 -12.46 5.98 -0.79
C MET A 126 -13.19 6.04 0.56
N LYS A 127 -14.17 6.94 0.67
CA LYS A 127 -15.04 7.08 1.85
C LYS A 127 -16.52 7.00 1.46
N GLY A 128 -17.36 6.73 2.45
CA GLY A 128 -18.82 6.82 2.33
C GLY A 128 -19.44 5.88 1.28
N SER A 129 -20.38 6.42 0.49
CA SER A 129 -21.16 5.65 -0.49
C SER A 129 -20.31 5.10 -1.64
N LEU A 130 -19.30 5.84 -2.09
CA LEU A 130 -18.38 5.37 -3.14
C LEU A 130 -17.58 4.15 -2.67
N HIS A 131 -17.01 4.21 -1.46
CA HIS A 131 -16.34 3.06 -0.85
C HIS A 131 -17.30 1.87 -0.76
N LYS A 132 -18.49 2.05 -0.19
CA LYS A 132 -19.48 0.99 -0.04
C LYS A 132 -19.81 0.33 -1.39
N ARG A 133 -19.98 1.12 -2.44
CA ARG A 133 -20.29 0.63 -3.79
C ARG A 133 -19.14 -0.18 -4.39
N MET A 134 -17.92 0.36 -4.37
CA MET A 134 -16.73 -0.29 -4.94
C MET A 134 -16.34 -1.55 -4.15
N HIS A 135 -16.50 -1.50 -2.82
CA HIS A 135 -16.31 -2.64 -1.94
C HIS A 135 -17.34 -3.75 -2.21
N SER A 136 -18.63 -3.41 -2.32
CA SER A 136 -19.67 -4.38 -2.67
C SER A 136 -19.42 -5.03 -4.04
N LEU A 137 -18.96 -4.25 -5.02
CA LEU A 137 -18.58 -4.79 -6.32
C LEU A 137 -17.39 -5.76 -6.21
N THR A 138 -16.38 -5.41 -5.42
CA THR A 138 -15.25 -6.32 -5.15
C THR A 138 -15.74 -7.65 -4.58
N MET A 139 -16.63 -7.58 -3.57
CA MET A 139 -17.20 -8.77 -2.93
C MET A 139 -18.08 -9.59 -3.86
N SER A 140 -18.73 -8.98 -4.86
CA SER A 140 -19.53 -9.76 -5.81
C SER A 140 -18.70 -10.70 -6.66
N PHE A 141 -17.39 -10.46 -6.83
CA PHE A 141 -16.46 -11.35 -7.53
C PHE A 141 -15.80 -12.39 -6.62
N GLY A 142 -16.00 -12.30 -5.30
CA GLY A 142 -15.57 -13.29 -4.33
C GLY A 142 -16.69 -14.23 -3.87
N ASN A 143 -17.80 -14.32 -4.60
CA ASN A 143 -18.91 -15.19 -4.23
C ASN A 143 -18.60 -16.66 -4.54
N SER A 144 -19.27 -17.58 -3.83
CA SER A 144 -18.95 -19.01 -3.89
C SER A 144 -19.10 -19.64 -5.27
N SER A 145 -20.00 -19.16 -6.13
CA SER A 145 -20.16 -19.70 -7.49
C SER A 145 -19.06 -19.22 -8.42
N ILE A 146 -18.71 -17.93 -8.40
CA ILE A 146 -17.58 -17.40 -9.19
C ILE A 146 -16.27 -18.06 -8.77
N ILE A 147 -16.07 -18.26 -7.47
CA ILE A 147 -14.89 -18.95 -6.96
C ILE A 147 -14.81 -20.36 -7.56
N ARG A 148 -15.89 -21.15 -7.44
CA ARG A 148 -15.91 -22.55 -7.87
C ARG A 148 -15.80 -22.70 -9.39
N ASP A 149 -16.56 -21.90 -10.13
CA ASP A 149 -16.77 -22.13 -11.57
C ASP A 149 -15.71 -21.43 -12.44
N HIS A 150 -15.00 -20.44 -11.90
CA HIS A 150 -14.00 -19.66 -12.65
C HIS A 150 -12.65 -19.56 -11.94
N LEU A 151 -12.63 -19.06 -10.70
CA LEU A 151 -11.37 -18.76 -10.01
C LEU A 151 -10.51 -20.01 -9.77
N LEU A 152 -11.10 -21.12 -9.31
CA LEU A 152 -10.35 -22.35 -9.06
C LEU A 152 -9.72 -22.93 -10.33
N VAL A 153 -10.42 -22.82 -11.46
CA VAL A 153 -9.91 -23.28 -12.77
C VAL A 153 -8.72 -22.43 -13.21
N ASP A 154 -8.83 -21.10 -13.08
CA ASP A 154 -7.72 -20.20 -13.40
C ASP A 154 -6.52 -20.39 -12.46
N ILE A 155 -6.77 -20.63 -11.17
CA ILE A 155 -5.71 -20.94 -10.19
C ILE A 155 -4.95 -22.21 -10.60
N ASP A 156 -5.64 -23.33 -10.81
CA ASP A 156 -5.00 -24.60 -11.17
C ASP A 156 -4.19 -24.46 -12.46
N ARG A 157 -4.78 -23.85 -13.50
CA ARG A 157 -4.11 -23.63 -14.78
C ARG A 157 -2.86 -22.76 -14.65
N LEU A 158 -2.94 -21.62 -13.96
CA LEU A 158 -1.81 -20.69 -13.84
C LEU A 158 -0.69 -21.25 -12.95
N ILE A 159 -1.05 -21.98 -11.89
CA ILE A 159 -0.06 -22.67 -11.06
C ILE A 159 0.68 -23.72 -11.91
N ARG A 160 -0.03 -24.60 -12.63
CA ARG A 160 0.59 -25.61 -13.49
C ARG A 160 1.49 -25.00 -14.55
N LEU A 161 1.00 -23.99 -15.26
CA LEU A 161 1.76 -23.27 -16.29
C LEU A 161 3.08 -22.73 -15.75
N ASN A 162 3.07 -22.14 -14.55
CA ASN A 162 4.29 -21.62 -13.94
C ASN A 162 5.19 -22.74 -13.45
N LEU A 163 4.65 -23.76 -12.75
CA LEU A 163 5.43 -24.91 -12.27
C LEU A 163 6.13 -25.67 -13.40
N GLU A 164 5.48 -25.83 -14.56
CA GLU A 164 6.07 -26.46 -15.76
C GLU A 164 7.26 -25.67 -16.32
N SER A 165 7.31 -24.35 -16.06
CA SER A 165 8.41 -23.48 -16.49
C SER A 165 9.57 -23.39 -15.50
N TRP A 166 9.41 -23.97 -14.30
CA TRP A 166 10.44 -23.92 -13.27
C TRP A 166 11.64 -24.81 -13.62
N SER A 167 12.83 -24.30 -13.31
CA SER A 167 14.04 -25.11 -13.32
C SER A 167 14.22 -25.86 -11.98
N ASP A 168 15.29 -26.65 -11.86
CA ASP A 168 15.62 -27.37 -10.61
C ASP A 168 15.73 -26.45 -9.38
N ARG A 169 16.03 -25.17 -9.58
CA ARG A 169 16.10 -24.15 -8.52
C ARG A 169 15.36 -22.89 -8.93
N VAL A 170 14.51 -22.39 -8.04
CA VAL A 170 13.75 -21.17 -8.26
C VAL A 170 13.82 -20.25 -7.05
N LEU A 171 13.70 -18.95 -7.29
CA LEU A 171 13.47 -17.96 -6.25
C LEU A 171 11.97 -17.95 -5.95
N LEU A 172 11.56 -18.74 -4.95
CA LEU A 172 10.14 -19.01 -4.70
C LEU A 172 9.28 -17.74 -4.53
N MET A 173 9.80 -16.70 -3.85
CA MET A 173 9.08 -15.44 -3.70
C MET A 173 8.81 -14.75 -5.04
N GLU A 174 9.76 -14.80 -5.98
CA GLU A 174 9.60 -14.21 -7.31
C GLU A 174 8.56 -14.97 -8.13
N GLU A 175 8.60 -16.30 -8.09
CA GLU A 175 7.63 -17.16 -8.76
C GLU A 175 6.22 -17.02 -8.15
N ALA A 176 6.11 -16.99 -6.83
CA ALA A 176 4.84 -16.77 -6.15
C ALA A 176 4.25 -15.40 -6.52
N LYS A 177 5.08 -14.34 -6.56
CA LYS A 177 4.67 -13.00 -7.00
C LYS A 177 4.21 -12.98 -8.46
N LYS A 178 4.88 -13.71 -9.34
CA LYS A 178 4.48 -13.84 -10.74
C LYS A 178 3.11 -14.52 -10.87
N ILE A 179 2.92 -15.67 -10.22
CA ILE A 179 1.65 -16.41 -10.22
C ILE A 179 0.50 -15.54 -9.71
N THR A 180 0.68 -14.85 -8.58
CA THR A 180 -0.39 -14.03 -7.98
C THR A 180 -0.69 -12.79 -8.81
N PHE A 181 0.32 -12.19 -9.46
CA PHE A 181 0.13 -11.08 -10.39
C PHE A 181 -0.71 -11.50 -11.60
N GLU A 182 -0.33 -12.61 -12.24
CA GLU A 182 -1.02 -13.16 -13.42
C GLU A 182 -2.47 -13.54 -13.07
N LEU A 183 -2.68 -14.19 -11.92
CA LEU A 183 -4.02 -14.50 -11.43
C LEU A 183 -4.84 -13.24 -11.21
N THR A 184 -4.26 -12.20 -10.61
CA THR A 184 -4.97 -10.94 -10.36
C THR A 184 -5.34 -10.25 -11.67
N LEU A 185 -4.45 -10.21 -12.66
CA LEU A 185 -4.76 -9.68 -13.99
C LEU A 185 -5.85 -10.48 -14.71
N LYS A 186 -5.82 -11.81 -14.59
CA LYS A 186 -6.85 -12.69 -15.14
C LYS A 186 -8.21 -12.38 -14.54
N GLN A 187 -8.31 -12.28 -13.22
CA GLN A 187 -9.56 -12.00 -12.52
C GLN A 187 -10.09 -10.59 -12.79
N LEU A 188 -9.20 -9.60 -12.85
CA LEU A 188 -9.64 -8.21 -13.02
C LEU A 188 -10.03 -7.88 -14.45
N MET A 189 -9.30 -8.41 -15.43
CA MET A 189 -9.35 -7.90 -16.82
C MET A 189 -9.32 -9.00 -17.89
N SER A 190 -9.32 -10.28 -17.51
CA SER A 190 -9.24 -11.43 -18.42
C SER A 190 -7.98 -11.44 -19.29
N PHE A 191 -6.83 -11.01 -18.76
CA PHE A 191 -5.54 -11.15 -19.44
C PHE A 191 -4.85 -12.46 -19.05
N ASP A 192 -4.31 -13.15 -20.05
CA ASP A 192 -3.42 -14.29 -19.86
C ASP A 192 -1.94 -13.85 -19.89
N PRO A 193 -1.02 -14.66 -19.33
CA PRO A 193 0.40 -14.34 -19.30
C PRO A 193 0.96 -14.06 -20.70
N CYS A 194 1.62 -12.92 -20.85
CA CYS A 194 2.33 -12.48 -22.05
C CYS A 194 3.35 -11.37 -21.73
N ASP A 195 4.15 -10.97 -22.72
CA ASP A 195 5.18 -9.92 -22.57
C ASP A 195 4.64 -8.62 -21.98
N TRP A 196 3.40 -8.23 -22.33
CA TRP A 196 2.77 -7.04 -21.78
C TRP A 196 2.48 -7.20 -20.28
N THR A 197 1.94 -8.34 -19.85
CA THR A 197 1.66 -8.59 -18.42
C THR A 197 2.95 -8.61 -17.60
N GLU A 198 4.03 -9.17 -18.15
CA GLU A 198 5.34 -9.21 -17.50
C GLU A 198 5.98 -7.81 -17.42
N SER A 199 5.87 -7.01 -18.49
CA SER A 199 6.32 -5.62 -18.46
C SER A 199 5.54 -4.78 -17.44
N LEU A 200 4.23 -5.00 -17.35
CA LEU A 200 3.39 -4.33 -16.36
C LEU A 200 3.81 -4.72 -14.93
N ARG A 201 4.06 -6.02 -14.68
CA ARG A 201 4.53 -6.53 -13.39
C ARG A 201 5.82 -5.85 -12.94
N LYS A 202 6.80 -5.72 -13.84
CA LYS A 202 8.09 -5.06 -13.55
C LYS A 202 7.91 -3.60 -13.11
N GLU A 203 7.02 -2.85 -13.75
CA GLU A 203 6.70 -1.49 -13.33
C GLU A 203 5.95 -1.49 -11.97
N TYR A 204 5.08 -2.47 -11.72
CA TYR A 204 4.39 -2.61 -10.43
C TYR A 204 5.32 -2.80 -9.24
N VAL A 205 6.39 -3.58 -9.40
CA VAL A 205 7.41 -3.75 -8.35
C VAL A 205 7.97 -2.40 -7.92
N LEU A 206 8.26 -1.52 -8.89
CA LEU A 206 8.78 -0.18 -8.63
C LEU A 206 7.78 0.71 -7.89
N VAL A 207 6.48 0.54 -8.14
CA VAL A 207 5.42 1.25 -7.40
C VAL A 207 5.44 0.85 -5.94
N ILE A 208 5.49 -0.46 -5.66
CA ILE A 208 5.43 -1.00 -4.29
C ILE A 208 6.67 -0.60 -3.48
N GLU A 209 7.87 -0.57 -4.09
CA GLU A 209 9.10 -0.06 -3.46
C GLU A 209 8.92 1.36 -2.89
N GLY A 210 7.99 2.16 -3.42
CA GLY A 210 7.74 3.53 -3.00
C GLY A 210 6.84 3.71 -1.78
N PHE A 211 6.06 2.70 -1.38
CA PHE A 211 4.99 2.84 -0.39
C PHE A 211 5.44 3.35 0.98
N PHE A 212 6.57 2.85 1.46
CA PHE A 212 7.13 3.20 2.77
C PHE A 212 8.45 3.98 2.62
N SER A 213 8.48 4.89 1.65
CA SER A 213 9.61 5.79 1.41
C SER A 213 9.26 7.24 1.75
N VAL A 214 10.27 8.10 1.87
CA VAL A 214 10.04 9.54 2.12
C VAL A 214 9.28 10.14 0.92
N PRO A 215 8.08 10.73 1.13
CA PRO A 215 7.19 11.18 0.04
C PRO A 215 7.64 12.52 -0.59
N LEU A 216 8.94 12.70 -0.78
CA LEU A 216 9.56 13.88 -1.38
C LEU A 216 10.50 13.42 -2.49
N PRO A 217 10.11 13.52 -3.78
CA PRO A 217 10.91 13.01 -4.90
C PRO A 217 12.32 13.61 -5.01
N ILE A 218 12.54 14.79 -4.42
CA ILE A 218 13.85 15.46 -4.35
C ILE A 218 14.79 14.71 -3.40
N PHE A 219 14.27 14.20 -2.28
CA PHE A 219 15.05 13.55 -1.22
C PHE A 219 15.00 12.01 -1.27
N SER A 220 14.17 11.42 -2.13
CA SER A 220 14.01 9.97 -2.26
C SER A 220 14.04 9.53 -3.72
N THR A 221 15.14 8.91 -4.13
CA THR A 221 15.28 8.31 -5.48
C THR A 221 14.29 7.16 -5.68
N THR A 222 14.06 6.35 -4.64
CA THR A 222 13.03 5.30 -4.62
C THR A 222 11.65 5.86 -4.89
N TYR A 223 11.24 6.91 -4.17
CA TYR A 223 9.92 7.52 -4.36
C TYR A 223 9.78 8.15 -5.76
N ARG A 224 10.85 8.78 -6.26
CA ARG A 224 10.86 9.32 -7.63
C ARG A 224 10.67 8.22 -8.68
N ARG A 225 11.35 7.08 -8.54
CA ARG A 225 11.17 5.90 -9.42
C ARG A 225 9.74 5.37 -9.33
N ALA A 226 9.21 5.23 -8.12
CA ALA A 226 7.86 4.74 -7.89
C ALA A 226 6.78 5.63 -8.52
N ILE A 227 6.92 6.96 -8.43
CA ILE A 227 5.99 7.89 -9.09
C ILE A 227 6.03 7.74 -10.61
N LYS A 228 7.21 7.62 -11.21
CA LYS A 228 7.35 7.39 -12.66
C LYS A 228 6.71 6.06 -13.09
N ALA A 229 6.96 5.00 -12.32
CA ALA A 229 6.38 3.69 -12.58
C ALA A 229 4.85 3.71 -12.43
N ARG A 230 4.33 4.41 -11.41
CA ARG A 230 2.88 4.61 -11.22
C ARG A 230 2.26 5.29 -12.43
N THR A 231 2.90 6.31 -13.01
CA THR A 231 2.40 6.96 -14.23
C THR A 231 2.31 5.97 -15.40
N LYS A 232 3.37 5.19 -15.66
CA LYS A 232 3.37 4.18 -16.73
C LYS A 232 2.30 3.11 -16.53
N VAL A 233 2.14 2.62 -15.29
CA VAL A 233 1.09 1.66 -14.93
C VAL A 233 -0.30 2.24 -15.20
N ALA A 234 -0.55 3.47 -14.74
CA ALA A 234 -1.83 4.13 -14.94
C ALA A 234 -2.12 4.37 -16.44
N GLU A 235 -1.13 4.74 -17.24
CA GLU A 235 -1.25 4.88 -18.70
C GLU A 235 -1.59 3.55 -19.37
N ALA A 236 -0.87 2.47 -19.02
CA ALA A 236 -1.13 1.13 -19.55
C ALA A 236 -2.55 0.65 -19.23
N LEU A 237 -3.00 0.82 -17.98
CA LEU A 237 -4.36 0.46 -17.57
C LEU A 237 -5.41 1.37 -18.21
N SER A 238 -5.12 2.67 -18.38
CA SER A 238 -6.03 3.61 -19.05
C SER A 238 -6.31 3.18 -20.50
N LEU A 239 -5.29 2.68 -21.21
CA LEU A 239 -5.47 2.14 -22.57
C LEU A 239 -6.40 0.93 -22.57
N VAL A 240 -6.23 0.01 -21.59
CA VAL A 240 -7.10 -1.16 -21.43
C VAL A 240 -8.55 -0.75 -21.15
N VAL A 241 -8.76 0.18 -20.22
CA VAL A 241 -10.10 0.67 -19.84
C VAL A 241 -10.79 1.33 -21.02
N ARG A 242 -10.10 2.24 -21.74
CA ARG A 242 -10.66 2.93 -22.92
C ARG A 242 -11.00 1.94 -24.03
N GLN A 243 -10.13 0.97 -24.29
CA GLN A 243 -10.38 -0.04 -25.30
C GLN A 243 -11.58 -0.92 -24.92
N ARG A 244 -11.67 -1.33 -23.65
CA ARG A 244 -12.80 -2.13 -23.16
C ARG A 244 -14.12 -1.36 -23.22
N ARG A 245 -14.11 -0.05 -22.91
CA ARG A 245 -15.30 0.80 -23.02
C ARG A 245 -15.83 0.85 -24.45
N LYS A 246 -14.95 1.08 -25.44
CA LYS A 246 -15.32 1.04 -26.88
C LYS A 246 -15.88 -0.33 -27.30
N GLN A 247 -15.29 -1.42 -26.81
CA GLN A 247 -15.78 -2.77 -27.08
C GLN A 247 -17.18 -3.00 -26.50
N CYS A 248 -17.44 -2.53 -25.27
CA CYS A 248 -18.76 -2.60 -24.65
C CYS A 248 -19.81 -1.79 -25.42
N GLU A 249 -19.46 -0.60 -25.91
CA GLU A 249 -20.30 0.23 -26.78
C GLU A 249 -20.61 -0.46 -28.12
N ALA A 250 -19.67 -1.25 -28.65
CA ALA A 250 -19.86 -2.09 -29.83
C ALA A 250 -20.54 -3.44 -29.54
N GLY A 251 -21.01 -3.68 -28.31
CA GLY A 251 -21.74 -4.89 -27.91
C GLY A 251 -20.88 -6.07 -27.41
N ALA A 252 -19.55 -5.95 -27.42
CA ALA A 252 -18.63 -6.99 -26.96
C ALA A 252 -18.35 -6.87 -25.44
N ARG A 253 -19.28 -7.33 -24.61
CA ARG A 253 -19.15 -7.30 -23.14
C ARG A 253 -18.44 -8.55 -22.60
N LYS A 254 -17.49 -8.35 -21.68
CA LYS A 254 -16.85 -9.42 -20.90
C LYS A 254 -17.43 -9.47 -19.48
N LYS A 255 -17.55 -10.67 -18.94
CA LYS A 255 -18.02 -10.91 -17.56
C LYS A 255 -16.85 -11.00 -16.59
N ASP A 256 -16.02 -9.96 -16.56
CA ASP A 256 -14.92 -9.79 -15.60
C ASP A 256 -15.14 -8.53 -14.72
N MET A 257 -14.25 -8.31 -13.74
CA MET A 257 -14.37 -7.14 -12.83
C MET A 257 -14.41 -5.83 -13.61
N LEU A 258 -13.56 -5.68 -14.62
CA LEU A 258 -13.55 -4.49 -15.47
C LEU A 258 -14.89 -4.31 -16.21
N GLY A 259 -15.46 -5.39 -16.76
CA GLY A 259 -16.80 -5.35 -17.35
C GLY A 259 -17.86 -4.86 -16.36
N ALA A 260 -17.85 -5.40 -15.14
CA ALA A 260 -18.81 -5.00 -14.10
C ALA A 260 -18.57 -3.59 -13.54
N LEU A 261 -17.32 -3.09 -13.54
CA LEU A 261 -17.02 -1.69 -13.24
C LEU A 261 -17.59 -0.77 -14.32
N LEU A 262 -17.48 -1.15 -15.59
CA LEU A 262 -18.05 -0.37 -16.69
C LEU A 262 -19.59 -0.35 -16.66
N ASP A 263 -20.22 -1.48 -16.30
CA ASP A 263 -21.68 -1.60 -16.19
C ASP A 263 -22.25 -1.03 -14.89
N GLY A 264 -21.48 -1.09 -13.79
CA GLY A 264 -21.90 -0.84 -12.41
C GLY A 264 -22.15 0.61 -12.06
N GLY A 265 -22.43 1.47 -13.04
CA GLY A 265 -22.52 2.93 -13.01
C GLY A 265 -23.76 3.54 -12.38
N GLY A 266 -24.92 2.88 -12.37
CA GLY A 266 -26.14 3.45 -11.78
C GLY A 266 -26.40 4.88 -12.27
N GLY A 267 -26.89 5.00 -13.51
CA GLY A 267 -27.14 6.29 -14.16
C GLY A 267 -25.89 6.91 -14.81
N SER A 268 -24.79 7.05 -14.06
CA SER A 268 -23.49 7.53 -14.58
C SER A 268 -22.36 6.57 -14.20
N GLY A 269 -21.84 5.83 -15.19
CA GLY A 269 -20.66 4.96 -15.08
C GLY A 269 -19.52 5.51 -14.20
N PHE A 270 -18.70 4.64 -13.62
CA PHE A 270 -17.42 5.09 -13.05
C PHE A 270 -16.57 5.75 -14.14
N SER A 271 -15.87 6.82 -13.77
CA SER A 271 -14.91 7.47 -14.67
C SER A 271 -13.72 6.56 -14.93
N ASP A 272 -13.04 6.75 -16.06
CA ASP A 272 -11.83 5.99 -16.37
C ASP A 272 -10.77 6.15 -15.28
N GLU A 273 -10.65 7.35 -14.69
CA GLU A 273 -9.72 7.62 -13.58
C GLU A 273 -10.08 6.80 -12.33
N GLN A 274 -11.37 6.70 -11.99
CA GLN A 274 -11.84 5.88 -10.86
C GLN A 274 -11.56 4.40 -11.07
N ILE A 275 -11.80 3.90 -12.29
CA ILE A 275 -11.55 2.51 -12.65
C ILE A 275 -10.04 2.21 -12.59
N VAL A 276 -9.21 3.08 -13.16
CA VAL A 276 -7.74 2.89 -13.20
C VAL A 276 -7.16 2.87 -11.79
N ASP A 277 -7.45 3.88 -10.96
CA ASP A 277 -6.94 3.93 -9.57
C ASP A 277 -7.42 2.71 -8.75
N PHE A 278 -8.66 2.24 -8.99
CA PHE A 278 -9.17 1.04 -8.33
C PHE A 278 -8.46 -0.24 -8.78
N LEU A 279 -8.21 -0.41 -10.09
CA LEU A 279 -7.42 -1.53 -10.62
C LEU A 279 -5.98 -1.50 -10.10
N VAL A 280 -5.38 -0.31 -9.99
CA VAL A 280 -4.05 -0.13 -9.39
C VAL A 280 -4.00 -0.68 -7.98
N ALA A 281 -4.98 -0.31 -7.16
CA ALA A 281 -5.06 -0.75 -5.78
C ALA A 281 -5.27 -2.27 -5.63
N LEU A 282 -6.14 -2.87 -6.45
CA LEU A 282 -6.39 -4.32 -6.37
C LEU A 282 -5.20 -5.15 -6.86
N LEU A 283 -4.47 -4.69 -7.87
CA LEU A 283 -3.26 -5.37 -8.33
C LEU A 283 -2.18 -5.41 -7.25
N VAL A 284 -2.03 -4.32 -6.50
CA VAL A 284 -1.14 -4.26 -5.33
C VAL A 284 -1.56 -5.25 -4.26
N ALA A 285 -2.87 -5.31 -3.94
CA ALA A 285 -3.38 -6.19 -2.90
C ALA A 285 -3.12 -7.67 -3.20
N GLY A 286 -3.36 -8.10 -4.44
CA GLY A 286 -3.12 -9.48 -4.87
C GLY A 286 -1.64 -9.85 -5.02
N TYR A 287 -0.77 -8.87 -5.29
CA TYR A 287 0.64 -9.10 -5.57
C TYR A 287 1.47 -9.45 -4.32
N GLU A 288 1.47 -8.60 -3.29
CA GLU A 288 2.36 -8.77 -2.13
C GLU A 288 1.82 -9.75 -1.08
N THR A 289 0.51 -9.73 -0.81
CA THR A 289 -0.05 -10.46 0.34
C THR A 289 -0.06 -11.98 0.12
N THR A 290 -0.72 -12.43 -0.95
CA THR A 290 -0.87 -13.86 -1.27
C THR A 290 0.48 -14.51 -1.57
N SER A 291 1.38 -13.81 -2.29
CA SER A 291 2.70 -14.35 -2.62
C SER A 291 3.58 -14.55 -1.39
N THR A 292 3.50 -13.62 -0.42
CA THR A 292 4.18 -13.74 0.87
C THR A 292 3.64 -14.93 1.65
N ILE A 293 2.31 -15.09 1.74
CA ILE A 293 1.69 -16.23 2.43
C ILE A 293 2.09 -17.55 1.77
N MET A 294 2.06 -17.65 0.43
CA MET A 294 2.49 -18.84 -0.31
C MET A 294 3.96 -19.18 0.00
N THR A 295 4.83 -18.18 -0.01
CA THR A 295 6.27 -18.37 0.27
C THR A 295 6.49 -18.84 1.71
N LEU A 296 5.82 -18.21 2.68
CA LEU A 296 5.90 -18.61 4.09
C LEU A 296 5.33 -20.00 4.32
N ALA A 297 4.24 -20.37 3.65
CA ALA A 297 3.66 -21.70 3.74
C ALA A 297 4.66 -22.77 3.30
N VAL A 298 5.29 -22.59 2.14
CA VAL A 298 6.33 -23.53 1.67
C VAL A 298 7.51 -23.56 2.62
N LYS A 299 8.02 -22.40 3.08
CA LYS A 299 9.12 -22.31 4.06
C LYS A 299 8.82 -23.10 5.34
N PHE A 300 7.66 -22.89 5.94
CA PHE A 300 7.33 -23.56 7.19
C PHE A 300 7.04 -25.06 7.00
N LEU A 301 6.49 -25.46 5.84
CA LEU A 301 6.30 -26.87 5.50
C LEU A 301 7.63 -27.59 5.26
N THR A 302 8.61 -26.95 4.62
CA THR A 302 9.94 -27.55 4.43
C THR A 302 10.71 -27.67 5.74
N GLU A 303 10.48 -26.75 6.69
CA GLU A 303 11.05 -26.80 8.04
C GLU A 303 10.28 -27.74 8.99
N THR A 304 9.09 -28.21 8.60
CA THR A 304 8.24 -29.09 9.42
C THR A 304 7.88 -30.39 8.67
N PRO A 305 8.82 -31.36 8.56
CA PRO A 305 8.63 -32.57 7.75
C PRO A 305 7.38 -33.39 8.10
N ARG A 306 6.98 -33.40 9.38
CA ARG A 306 5.77 -34.11 9.83
C ARG A 306 4.49 -33.52 9.20
N ALA A 307 4.37 -32.20 9.15
CA ALA A 307 3.22 -31.53 8.52
C ALA A 307 3.22 -31.78 7.01
N LEU A 308 4.39 -31.68 6.37
CA LEU A 308 4.52 -31.97 4.94
C LEU A 308 4.14 -33.42 4.59
N ALA A 309 4.52 -34.41 5.43
CA ALA A 309 4.14 -35.80 5.23
C ALA A 309 2.62 -36.01 5.30
N GLN A 310 1.93 -35.31 6.20
CA GLN A 310 0.46 -35.39 6.34
C GLN A 310 -0.29 -34.79 5.14
N LEU A 311 0.27 -33.76 4.49
CA LEU A 311 -0.34 -33.12 3.32
C LEU A 311 -0.14 -33.89 2.00
N LYS A 312 0.80 -34.83 1.94
CA LYS A 312 1.07 -35.64 0.74
C LYS A 312 0.14 -36.84 0.58
N VAL A 313 -0.69 -37.13 1.59
CA VAL A 313 -1.66 -38.23 1.62
C VAL A 313 -2.93 -37.80 0.91
#